data_AF-A0A8X6F2T4-F1
#
_entry.id   AF-A0A8X6F2T4-F1
#
_cell.length_a   1.000
_cell.length_b   1.000
_cell.length_c   1.000
_cell.angle_alpha   90.00
_cell.angle_beta   90.00
_cell.angle_gamma   90.00
#
_symmetry.space_group_name_H-M   'P 1'
#
loop_
_entity.id
_entity.type
_entity.pdbx_description
1 polymer ?
#
loop_
_entity_poly.entity_id
_entity_poly.type
_entity_poly.pdbx_seq_one_letter_code
_entity_poly.pdbx_strand_id
1 'polypeptide(L)' 'MMADGIRQTITALRTVVDLYIEDKVIPTEFLVLPEAKGNKTLLGLDFLNAAGIVLDVQGGNGIFPKILGNSTYSSKRL' A
#
# COMPACT_ATOMS: atom_id res chain seq x y z
N MET A 1 9.54 9.62 19.73
CA MET A 1 9.37 8.29 20.36
C MET A 1 8.27 8.41 21.40
N MET A 2 7.17 7.68 21.22
CA MET A 2 6.20 7.26 22.26
C MET A 2 5.07 6.51 21.53
N ALA A 3 5.28 5.21 21.29
CA ALA A 3 4.18 4.31 21.00
C ALA A 3 3.74 3.77 22.37
N ASP A 4 2.72 4.40 22.96
CA ASP A 4 1.99 3.77 24.06
C ASP A 4 1.27 2.56 23.46
N GLY A 5 1.95 1.42 23.51
CA GLY A 5 1.56 0.20 22.81
C GLY A 5 0.36 -0.42 23.50
N ILE A 6 -0.82 0.12 23.27
CA ILE A 6 -2.08 -0.56 23.58
C ILE A 6 -2.10 -1.83 22.73
N ARG A 7 -1.93 -2.98 23.40
CA ARG A 7 -2.01 -4.30 22.78
C ARG A 7 -3.43 -4.80 22.92
N GLN A 8 -4.08 -4.99 21.78
CA GLN A 8 -5.39 -5.63 21.71
C GLN A 8 -5.27 -6.89 20.86
N THR A 9 -5.75 -8.01 21.37
CA THR A 9 -5.88 -9.24 20.59
C THR A 9 -7.21 -9.17 19.84
N ILE A 10 -7.15 -9.18 18.51
CA ILE A 10 -8.32 -9.12 17.63
C ILE A 10 -8.29 -10.35 16.73
N THR A 11 -9.45 -10.99 16.54
CA THR A 11 -9.58 -12.05 15.54
C THR A 11 -9.66 -11.41 14.16
N ALA A 12 -8.66 -11.67 13.32
CA ALA A 12 -8.65 -11.24 11.93
C ALA A 12 -9.16 -12.37 11.02
N LEU A 13 -9.91 -12.00 9.98
CA LEU A 13 -10.26 -12.90 8.89
C LEU A 13 -9.26 -12.71 7.75
N ARG A 14 -9.02 -13.77 6.97
CA ARG A 14 -8.11 -13.74 5.82
C ARG A 14 -8.90 -14.00 4.55
N THR A 15 -8.67 -13.20 3.52
CA THR A 15 -9.30 -13.40 2.21
C THR A 15 -8.36 -12.93 1.11
N VAL A 16 -8.54 -13.45 -0.10
CA VAL A 16 -7.85 -12.96 -1.31
C VAL A 16 -8.85 -12.16 -2.12
N VAL A 17 -8.49 -10.94 -2.49
CA VAL A 17 -9.32 -10.02 -3.29
C VAL A 17 -8.50 -9.55 -4.48
N ASP A 18 -9.13 -9.58 -5.65
CA ASP A 18 -8.55 -8.99 -6.85
C ASP A 18 -8.61 -7.45 -6.75
N LEU A 19 -7.45 -6.82 -6.70
CA LEU A 19 -7.33 -5.37 -6.73
C LEU A 19 -7.08 -4.92 -8.17
N TYR A 20 -7.92 -4.01 -8.63
CA TYR A 20 -7.84 -3.40 -9.95
C TYR A 20 -7.13 -2.05 -9.82
N ILE A 21 -5.94 -1.94 -10.41
CA ILE A 21 -5.12 -0.73 -10.39
C ILE A 21 -4.75 -0.40 -11.83
N GLU A 22 -5.31 0.68 -12.37
CA GLU A 22 -5.11 1.06 -13.78
C GLU A 22 -5.35 -0.13 -14.72
N ASP A 23 -4.29 -0.67 -15.32
CA ASP A 23 -4.29 -1.79 -16.27
C ASP A 23 -3.92 -3.15 -15.64
N LYS A 24 -3.73 -3.21 -14.32
CA LYS A 24 -3.28 -4.41 -13.58
C LYS A 24 -4.38 -4.98 -12.69
N VAL A 25 -4.45 -6.30 -12.64
CA VAL A 25 -5.24 -7.06 -11.66
C VAL A 25 -4.29 -7.83 -10.76
N ILE A 26 -4.37 -7.57 -9.45
CA ILE A 26 -3.43 -8.10 -8.47
C ILE A 26 -4.21 -8.84 -7.39
N PRO A 27 -4.22 -10.19 -7.40
CA PRO A 27 -4.81 -10.96 -6.32
C PRO A 27 -4.01 -10.68 -5.05
N THR A 28 -4.65 -10.00 -4.09
CA THR A 28 -4.01 -9.52 -2.88
C THR A 28 -4.69 -10.12 -1.67
N GLU A 29 -3.87 -10.65 -0.78
CA GLU A 29 -4.37 -11.17 0.47
C GLU A 29 -4.58 -10.05 1.49
N PHE A 30 -5.75 -10.07 2.12
CA PHE A 30 -6.15 -9.10 3.13
C PHE A 30 -6.40 -9.76 4.47
N LEU A 31 -5.98 -9.06 5.52
CA LEU A 31 -6.48 -9.26 6.88
C LEU A 31 -7.65 -8.30 7.11
N VAL A 32 -8.84 -8.86 7.20
CA VAL A 32 -10.06 -8.12 7.52
C VAL A 32 -10.22 -8.10 9.03
N LEU A 33 -10.30 -6.90 9.59
CA LEU A 33 -10.59 -6.68 11.01
C LEU A 33 -12.08 -6.33 11.15
N PRO A 34 -12.96 -7.27 11.56
CA PRO A 34 -14.41 -7.03 11.57
C PRO A 34 -14.84 -5.87 12.48
N GLU A 35 -14.03 -5.58 13.50
CA GLU A 35 -14.27 -4.53 14.50
C GLU A 35 -13.73 -3.16 14.06
N ALA A 36 -12.97 -3.08 12.96
CA ALA A 36 -12.41 -1.84 12.48
C ALA A 36 -13.52 -0.90 11.99
N LYS A 37 -13.55 0.31 12.56
CA LYS A 37 -14.52 1.34 12.18
C LYS A 37 -14.01 2.16 11.00
N GLY A 38 -14.86 2.28 9.99
CA GLY A 38 -14.51 2.89 8.71
C GLY A 38 -13.74 1.90 7.85
N ASN A 39 -14.21 1.66 6.63
CA ASN A 39 -13.66 0.69 5.67
C ASN A 39 -12.31 1.16 5.09
N LYS A 40 -11.40 1.55 5.98
CA LYS A 40 -10.04 1.98 5.64
C LYS A 40 -9.20 0.73 5.43
N THR A 41 -8.44 0.75 4.36
CA THR A 41 -7.52 -0.32 4.00
C THR A 41 -6.11 0.17 4.20
N LEU A 42 -5.31 -0.57 4.96
CA LEU A 42 -3.87 -0.34 5.04
C LEU A 42 -3.18 -1.24 4.02
N LEU A 43 -2.37 -0.66 3.15
CA LEU A 43 -1.65 -1.36 2.10
C LEU A 43 -0.17 -1.41 2.45
N GLY A 44 0.37 -2.62 2.52
CA GLY A 44 1.76 -2.88 2.86
C GLY A 44 2.72 -2.65 1.70
N LEU A 45 4.02 -2.71 2.01
CA LEU A 45 5.09 -2.60 1.01
C LEU A 45 5.08 -3.75 0.00
N ASP A 46 4.62 -4.92 0.42
CA ASP A 46 4.41 -6.10 -0.43
C ASP A 46 3.41 -5.81 -1.55
N PHE A 47 2.28 -5.19 -1.22
CA PHE A 47 1.30 -4.73 -2.21
C PHE A 47 1.89 -3.66 -3.13
N LEU A 48 2.56 -2.64 -2.58
CA LEU A 48 3.17 -1.58 -3.40
C LEU A 48 4.15 -2.16 -4.42
N ASN A 49 4.96 -3.13 -4.00
CA ASN A 49 5.91 -3.81 -4.87
C ASN A 49 5.20 -4.65 -5.94
N ALA A 50 4.20 -5.46 -5.58
CA ALA A 50 3.44 -6.27 -6.53
C ALA A 50 2.73 -5.40 -7.60
N ALA A 51 2.27 -4.21 -7.21
CA ALA A 51 1.63 -3.25 -8.10
C ALA A 51 2.61 -2.41 -8.93
N GLY A 52 3.90 -2.45 -8.64
CA GLY A 52 4.90 -1.59 -9.27
C GLY A 52 4.69 -0.11 -8.91
N ILE A 53 4.27 0.15 -7.67
CA ILE A 53 4.08 1.49 -7.13
C ILE A 53 5.40 1.97 -6.55
N VAL A 54 5.87 3.12 -7.02
CA VAL A 54 7.00 3.84 -6.43
C VAL A 54 6.46 5.05 -5.68
N LEU A 55 7.04 5.29 -4.51
CA LEU A 55 6.77 6.49 -3.73
C LEU A 55 7.73 7.59 -4.20
N ASP A 56 7.19 8.63 -4.81
CA ASP A 56 7.95 9.83 -5.13
C ASP A 56 8.03 10.70 -3.88
N VAL A 57 9.23 10.77 -3.30
CA VAL A 57 9.52 11.57 -2.11
C VAL A 57 10.25 12.83 -2.57
N GLN A 58 9.49 13.79 -3.13
CA GLN A 58 10.05 15.09 -3.46
C GLN A 58 10.19 15.90 -2.18
N GLY A 59 11.44 16.27 -1.84
CA GLY A 59 11.75 17.07 -0.66
C GLY A 59 10.88 18.31 -0.58
N GLY A 60 9.95 18.35 0.39
CA GLY A 60 9.07 19.47 0.67
C GLY A 60 7.61 19.32 0.25
N ASN A 61 7.26 18.40 -0.67
CA ASN A 61 5.92 18.34 -1.25
C ASN A 61 5.06 17.15 -0.77
N GLY A 62 5.59 16.28 0.10
CA GLY A 62 4.91 15.09 0.58
C GLY A 62 5.25 13.83 -0.22
N ILE A 63 4.69 12.70 0.21
CA ILE A 63 4.93 11.38 -0.40
C ILE A 63 3.73 11.05 -1.27
N PHE A 64 3.94 10.89 -2.57
CA PHE A 64 2.88 10.51 -3.51
C PHE A 64 3.16 9.15 -4.13
N PRO A 65 2.21 8.20 -4.08
CA PRO A 65 2.32 6.94 -4.81
C PRO A 65 2.16 7.20 -6.31
N LYS A 66 3.05 6.62 -7.11
CA LYS A 66 3.00 6.65 -8.57
C LYS A 66 3.14 5.24 -9.13
N ILE A 67 2.25 4.85 -10.03
CA ILE A 67 2.36 3.59 -10.77
C ILE A 67 3.44 3.73 -11.83
N LEU A 68 4.39 2.79 -11.86
CA LEU A 68 5.32 2.67 -12.98
C LEU A 68 4.59 1.99 -14.14
N GLY A 69 4.30 2.77 -15.19
CA GLY A 69 3.97 2.25 -16.51
C GLY A 69 5.24 1.78 -17.25
N ASN A 70 5.08 1.27 -18.47
CA ASN A 70 6.17 0.77 -19.32
C ASN A 70 7.16 1.86 -19.80
N SER A 71 7.00 3.11 -19.40
CA SER A 71 7.93 4.19 -19.72
C SER A 71 9.02 4.30 -18.65
N THR A 72 10.22 3.88 -19.04
CA THR A 72 11.47 3.97 -18.30
C THR A 72 11.68 5.37 -17.71
N TYR A 73 11.81 5.44 -16.40
CA TYR A 73 12.32 6.63 -15.72
C TYR A 73 13.78 6.86 -16.16
N SER A 74 14.00 7.83 -17.05
CA SER A 74 15.34 8.34 -17.33
C SER A 74 15.83 9.10 -16.09
N SER A 75 16.64 8.44 -15.27
CA SER A 75 17.43 9.11 -14.23
C SER A 75 18.34 10.15 -14.90
N LYS A 76 17.92 11.42 -14.88
CA LYS A 76 18.88 12.52 -15.02
C LYS A 76 19.57 12.67 -13.67
N ARG A 77 20.76 12.08 -13.56
CA ARG A 77 21.71 12.45 -12.51
C ARG A 77 22.00 13.96 -12.64
N LEU A 78 21.77 14.69 -11.56
CA LEU A 78 22.36 16.01 -11.33
C LEU A 78 23.85 15.83 -11.02
#